data_AF-A0A9E4LLY6-F1
#
_entry.id   AF-A0A9E4LLY6-F1
#
_cell.length_a   1.000
_cell.length_b   1.000
_cell.length_c   1.000
_cell.angle_alpha   90.00
_cell.angle_beta   90.00
_cell.angle_gamma   90.00
#
_symmetry.space_group_name_H-M   'P 1'
#
loop_
_entity.id
_entity.type
_entity.pdbx_description
1 polymer ?
#
loop_
_entity_poly.entity_id
_entity_poly.type
_entity_poly.pdbx_seq_one_letter_code
_entity_poly.pdbx_strand_id
1 'polypeptide(L)'
;MAGQKFTSWVHGSAMTGEYLNRVTSVRHCGPFARIEGSEGQNAWMHFAIPTPTVQNGNRTKAESVSIAFRARSHANVAEVLVYDGEKIIAEHLGMAIKGDNLDASFEIPGAPEVDRGINVVVGVTFDPGAPDIRSMQVEIVGVGVDFEG
;
A
#
# COMPACT_ATOMS: atom_id res chain seq x y z
N MET A 1 -13.79 -21.35 -18.87
CA MET A 1 -12.47 -21.53 -18.24
C MET A 1 -12.43 -20.58 -17.07
N ALA A 2 -12.03 -21.01 -15.88
CA ALA A 2 -11.83 -20.07 -14.77
C ALA A 2 -10.70 -19.11 -15.18
N GLY A 3 -10.84 -17.82 -14.88
CA GLY A 3 -9.80 -16.84 -15.17
C GLY A 3 -8.50 -17.25 -14.47
N GLN A 4 -7.37 -17.01 -15.12
CA GLN A 4 -6.07 -17.25 -14.50
C GLN A 4 -5.86 -16.16 -13.44
N LYS A 5 -5.67 -16.60 -12.19
CA LYS A 5 -5.34 -15.70 -11.09
C LYS A 5 -3.84 -15.58 -10.91
N PHE A 6 -3.36 -14.36 -10.71
CA PHE A 6 -1.97 -14.10 -10.34
C PHE A 6 -1.89 -12.81 -9.53
N THR A 7 -0.83 -12.69 -8.73
CA THR A 7 -0.55 -11.49 -7.94
C THR A 7 0.65 -10.76 -8.51
N SER A 8 0.53 -9.45 -8.72
CA SER A 8 1.67 -8.59 -9.05
C SER A 8 2.16 -7.89 -7.79
N TRP A 9 3.35 -8.27 -7.30
CA TRP A 9 3.96 -7.70 -6.10
C TRP A 9 5.00 -6.63 -6.44
N VAL A 10 4.98 -5.54 -5.69
CA VAL A 10 6.02 -4.51 -5.65
C VAL A 10 6.65 -4.50 -4.28
N HIS A 11 7.98 -4.56 -4.25
CA HIS A 11 8.75 -4.53 -3.02
C HIS A 11 8.75 -3.12 -2.39
N GLY A 12 8.80 -3.04 -1.06
CA GLY A 12 8.83 -1.81 -0.27
C GLY A 12 9.89 -0.80 -0.72
N SER A 13 11.03 -1.29 -1.21
CA SER A 13 12.13 -0.46 -1.71
C SER A 13 11.83 0.34 -2.98
N ALA A 14 10.71 0.07 -3.66
CA ALA A 14 10.25 0.82 -4.84
C ALA A 14 9.20 1.91 -4.49
N MET A 15 8.89 2.07 -3.22
CA MET A 15 7.97 3.08 -2.69
C MET A 15 8.39 4.52 -3.04
N THR A 16 7.40 5.37 -3.32
CA THR A 16 7.56 6.83 -3.40
C THR A 16 6.61 7.53 -2.41
N GLY A 17 7.05 8.60 -1.75
CA GLY A 17 6.25 9.32 -0.74
C GLY A 17 5.72 10.67 -1.24
N GLU A 18 4.46 11.02 -0.93
CA GLU A 18 3.82 12.28 -1.36
C GLU A 18 4.20 13.50 -0.51
N TYR A 19 4.34 13.33 0.81
CA TYR A 19 4.69 14.41 1.75
C TYR A 19 5.91 14.03 2.59
N LEU A 20 7.08 13.96 1.95
CA LEU A 20 8.32 13.59 2.65
C LEU A 20 8.75 14.60 3.73
N ASN A 21 8.18 15.80 3.75
CA ASN A 21 8.36 16.78 4.83
C ASN A 21 7.56 16.47 6.10
N ARG A 22 6.67 15.46 6.08
CA ARG A 22 5.88 14.98 7.22
C ARG A 22 6.46 13.73 7.88
N VAL A 23 7.58 13.24 7.36
CA VAL A 23 8.35 12.11 7.90
C VAL A 23 9.75 12.61 8.24
N THR A 24 10.39 12.03 9.25
CA THR A 24 11.76 12.38 9.62
C THR A 24 12.78 11.60 8.78
N SER A 25 12.43 10.40 8.33
CA SER A 25 13.26 9.65 7.38
C SER A 25 12.49 8.60 6.61
N VAL A 26 12.99 8.28 5.40
CA VAL A 26 12.66 7.08 4.65
C VAL A 26 13.97 6.37 4.33
N ARG A 27 14.08 5.09 4.68
CA ARG A 27 15.27 4.26 4.41
C ARG A 27 14.88 2.94 3.76
N HIS A 28 15.55 2.59 2.68
CA HIS A 28 15.39 1.29 2.02
C HIS A 28 16.35 0.30 2.67
N CYS A 29 15.81 -0.59 3.51
CA CYS A 29 16.54 -1.46 4.41
C CYS A 29 16.43 -2.90 3.95
N GLY A 30 16.99 -3.27 2.79
CA GLY A 30 17.03 -4.65 2.28
C GLY A 30 15.63 -5.26 2.09
N PRO A 31 15.07 -5.99 3.08
CA PRO A 31 13.71 -6.55 3.06
C PRO A 31 12.52 -5.58 3.09
N PHE A 32 12.70 -4.27 3.30
CA PHE A 32 11.58 -3.33 3.39
C PHE A 32 12.02 -1.87 3.16
N ALA A 33 11.05 -0.97 3.02
CA ALA A 33 11.25 0.45 3.28
C ALA A 33 10.77 0.80 4.69
N ARG A 34 11.62 1.46 5.47
CA ARG A 34 11.30 1.98 6.79
C ARG A 34 11.00 3.47 6.70
N ILE A 35 9.86 3.85 7.22
CA ILE A 35 9.38 5.22 7.35
C ILE A 35 9.43 5.56 8.84
N GLU A 36 10.08 6.68 9.18
CA GLU A 36 10.05 7.27 10.51
C GLU A 36 9.20 8.54 10.44
N GLY A 37 8.11 8.58 11.19
CA GLY A 37 7.14 9.67 11.16
C GLY A 37 7.55 10.91 11.94
N SER A 38 6.87 12.02 11.64
CA SER A 38 6.83 13.20 12.51
C SER A 38 5.58 13.17 13.37
N GLU A 39 5.68 13.66 14.61
CA GLU A 39 4.59 13.62 15.59
C GLU A 39 3.31 14.28 15.07
N GLY A 40 2.18 13.58 15.20
CA GLY A 40 0.85 14.07 14.81
C GLY A 40 0.66 14.25 13.31
N GLN A 41 1.58 13.76 12.48
CA GLN A 41 1.50 13.85 11.03
C GLN A 41 1.03 12.54 10.39
N ASN A 42 0.70 12.65 9.11
CA ASN A 42 0.44 11.53 8.23
C ASN A 42 1.19 11.68 6.90
N ALA A 43 1.43 10.58 6.22
CA ALA A 43 2.05 10.57 4.90
C ALA A 43 1.49 9.42 4.05
N TRP A 44 1.62 9.55 2.74
CA TRP A 44 1.16 8.55 1.78
C TRP A 44 2.32 7.98 0.99
N MET A 45 2.28 6.65 0.83
CA MET A 45 3.30 5.85 0.19
C MET A 45 2.70 5.19 -1.05
N HIS A 46 3.23 5.51 -2.22
CA HIS A 46 2.75 5.09 -3.52
C HIS A 46 3.52 3.88 -4.02
N PHE A 47 2.77 2.94 -4.58
CA PHE A 47 3.26 1.70 -5.17
C PHE A 47 2.67 1.58 -6.57
N ALA A 48 3.47 1.90 -7.59
CA ALA A 48 3.13 1.70 -8.98
C ALA A 48 3.21 0.20 -9.30
N ILE A 49 2.07 -0.47 -9.35
CA ILE A 49 1.97 -1.91 -9.55
C ILE A 49 2.18 -2.23 -11.04
N PRO A 50 3.10 -3.14 -11.41
CA PRO A 50 3.17 -3.67 -12.76
C PRO A 50 1.81 -4.28 -13.12
N THR A 51 1.07 -3.59 -13.97
CA THR A 51 -0.35 -3.84 -14.21
C THR A 51 -0.52 -4.44 -15.60
N PRO A 52 -0.78 -5.75 -15.70
CA PRO A 52 -1.05 -6.36 -17.00
C PRO A 52 -2.51 -6.12 -17.38
N THR A 53 -2.79 -5.00 -18.05
CA THR A 53 -4.15 -4.63 -18.48
C THR A 53 -4.83 -5.65 -19.40
N VAL A 54 -4.06 -6.55 -19.99
CA VAL A 54 -4.52 -7.68 -20.80
C VAL A 54 -3.68 -8.91 -20.48
N GLN A 55 -4.33 -10.05 -20.25
CA GLN A 55 -3.70 -11.36 -20.13
C GLN A 55 -4.39 -12.34 -21.07
N ASN A 56 -3.62 -13.06 -21.88
CA ASN A 56 -4.13 -14.05 -22.85
C ASN A 56 -5.27 -13.53 -23.76
N GLY A 57 -5.29 -12.23 -24.06
CA GLY A 57 -6.30 -11.58 -24.91
C GLY A 57 -7.53 -11.06 -24.17
N ASN A 58 -7.66 -11.30 -22.86
CA ASN A 58 -8.74 -10.78 -22.04
C ASN A 58 -8.27 -9.61 -21.18
N ARG A 59 -9.19 -8.70 -20.87
CA ARG A 59 -8.98 -7.64 -19.89
C ARG A 59 -8.84 -8.26 -18.51
N THR A 60 -7.82 -7.84 -17.77
CA THR A 60 -7.69 -8.27 -16.38
C THR A 60 -8.60 -7.47 -15.48
N LYS A 61 -9.07 -8.11 -14.41
CA LYS A 61 -9.81 -7.51 -13.31
C LYS A 61 -8.93 -7.43 -12.08
N ALA A 62 -9.00 -6.34 -11.33
CA ALA A 62 -8.29 -6.22 -10.05
C ALA A 62 -9.24 -6.63 -8.91
N GLU A 63 -8.88 -7.65 -8.13
CA GLU A 63 -9.77 -8.25 -7.11
C GLU A 63 -9.49 -7.73 -5.70
N SER A 64 -8.20 -7.65 -5.32
CA SER A 64 -7.78 -7.28 -3.97
C SER A 64 -6.38 -6.69 -3.96
N VAL A 65 -6.11 -5.90 -2.93
CA VAL A 65 -4.77 -5.42 -2.57
C VAL A 65 -4.29 -6.18 -1.35
N SER A 66 -3.07 -6.67 -1.40
CA SER A 66 -2.36 -7.24 -0.24
C SER A 66 -1.23 -6.31 0.20
N ILE A 67 -1.06 -6.10 1.50
CA ILE A 67 0.01 -5.26 2.06
C ILE A 67 0.71 -6.06 3.16
N ALA A 68 2.03 -6.16 3.05
CA ALA A 68 2.88 -6.72 4.08
C ALA A 68 3.65 -5.60 4.77
N PHE A 69 3.35 -5.34 6.05
CA PHE A 69 3.96 -4.26 6.80
C PHE A 69 4.10 -4.56 8.31
N ARG A 70 4.87 -3.72 8.99
CA ARG A 70 4.96 -3.66 10.44
C ARG A 70 4.81 -2.21 10.90
N ALA A 71 4.02 -1.97 11.92
CA ALA A 71 3.87 -0.66 12.54
C ALA A 71 4.20 -0.74 14.02
N ARG A 72 5.05 0.18 14.49
CA ARG A 72 5.38 0.33 15.91
C ARG A 72 4.22 0.98 16.68
N SER A 73 4.35 1.04 18.01
CA SER A 73 3.25 1.34 18.92
C SER A 73 2.55 2.67 18.70
N HIS A 74 3.24 3.65 18.10
CA HIS A 74 2.73 4.99 17.81
C HIS A 74 2.65 5.30 16.30
N ALA A 75 2.52 4.25 15.49
CA ALA A 75 2.25 4.36 14.06
C ALA A 75 1.16 3.36 13.66
N ASN A 76 0.45 3.65 12.57
CA ASN A 76 -0.51 2.71 11.98
C ASN A 76 -0.69 2.96 10.48
N VAL A 77 -1.19 1.95 9.78
CA VAL A 77 -1.80 2.12 8.45
C VAL A 77 -3.25 2.52 8.67
N ALA A 78 -3.62 3.68 8.12
CA ALA A 78 -4.94 4.29 8.30
C ALA A 78 -5.77 4.26 7.02
N GLU A 79 -5.10 4.22 5.86
CA GLU A 79 -5.75 4.35 4.56
C GLU A 79 -5.11 3.43 3.52
N VAL A 80 -5.94 2.87 2.65
CA VAL A 80 -5.52 2.20 1.41
C VAL A 80 -6.39 2.72 0.28
N LEU A 81 -5.77 3.37 -0.70
CA LEU A 81 -6.44 3.86 -1.91
C LEU A 81 -5.90 3.12 -3.12
N VAL A 82 -6.79 2.73 -4.03
CA VAL A 82 -6.43 2.04 -5.26
C VAL A 82 -6.86 2.90 -6.43
N TYR A 83 -5.88 3.36 -7.20
CA TYR A 83 -6.09 4.12 -8.42
C TYR A 83 -5.89 3.22 -9.63
N ASP A 84 -6.70 3.42 -10.66
CA ASP A 84 -6.45 2.96 -12.03
C ASP A 84 -6.35 4.20 -12.93
N GLY A 85 -5.11 4.57 -13.29
CA GLY A 85 -4.84 5.88 -13.86
C GLY A 85 -5.20 7.00 -12.86
N GLU A 86 -6.11 7.89 -13.25
CA GLU A 86 -6.58 8.99 -12.38
C GLU A 86 -7.80 8.64 -11.53
N LYS A 87 -8.43 7.47 -11.77
CA LYS A 87 -9.68 7.09 -11.11
C LYS A 87 -9.41 6.24 -9.87
N ILE A 88 -10.04 6.58 -8.75
CA ILE A 88 -10.10 5.69 -7.58
C ILE A 88 -11.10 4.56 -7.86
N ILE A 89 -10.64 3.31 -7.71
CA ILE A 89 -11.45 2.10 -7.87
C ILE A 89 -11.72 1.37 -6.54
N ALA A 90 -10.98 1.71 -5.47
CA ALA A 90 -11.26 1.29 -4.10
C ALA A 90 -10.66 2.27 -3.09
N GLU A 91 -11.35 2.47 -1.98
CA GLU A 91 -10.89 3.24 -0.83
C GLU A 91 -11.22 2.50 0.46
N HIS A 92 -10.22 2.37 1.33
CA HIS A 92 -10.35 1.85 2.68
C HIS A 92 -9.82 2.94 3.60
N LEU A 93 -10.71 3.63 4.30
CA LEU A 93 -10.40 4.84 5.06
C LEU A 93 -10.70 4.65 6.56
N GLY A 94 -10.13 5.51 7.40
CA GLY A 94 -10.45 5.57 8.83
C GLY A 94 -10.04 4.32 9.61
N MET A 95 -9.08 3.55 9.08
CA MET A 95 -8.53 2.38 9.74
C MET A 95 -7.48 2.79 10.78
N ALA A 96 -7.07 1.83 11.61
CA ALA A 96 -5.97 2.01 12.56
C ALA A 96 -5.21 0.68 12.72
N ILE A 97 -4.71 0.13 11.63
CA ILE A 97 -4.06 -1.19 11.63
C ILE A 97 -2.65 -1.04 12.20
N LYS A 98 -2.44 -1.68 13.35
CA LYS A 98 -1.20 -1.61 14.16
C LYS A 98 -0.48 -2.95 14.18
N GLY A 99 0.79 -2.92 14.59
CA GLY A 99 1.61 -4.12 14.77
C GLY A 99 2.07 -4.76 13.46
N ASP A 100 2.41 -6.03 13.53
CA ASP A 100 2.94 -6.81 12.41
C ASP A 100 1.79 -7.44 11.62
N ASN A 101 1.63 -7.04 10.36
CA ASN A 101 0.59 -7.54 9.45
C ASN A 101 1.24 -7.89 8.12
N LEU A 102 1.57 -9.17 7.93
CA LEU A 102 2.33 -9.62 6.75
C LEU A 102 1.43 -10.12 5.60
N ASP A 103 0.12 -10.09 5.80
CA ASP A 103 -0.92 -10.65 4.93
C ASP A 103 -2.21 -9.81 4.96
N ALA A 104 -2.13 -8.51 5.29
CA ALA A 104 -3.31 -7.64 5.28
C ALA A 104 -3.90 -7.56 3.87
N SER A 105 -5.19 -7.82 3.72
CA SER A 105 -5.88 -7.84 2.43
C SER A 105 -7.10 -6.92 2.42
N PHE A 106 -7.29 -6.23 1.29
CA PHE A 106 -8.31 -5.20 1.09
C PHE A 106 -9.01 -5.46 -0.24
N GLU A 107 -10.32 -5.65 -0.22
CA GLU A 107 -11.09 -5.93 -1.43
C GLU A 107 -11.16 -4.70 -2.37
N ILE A 108 -11.17 -4.96 -3.68
CA ILE A 108 -11.51 -3.97 -4.71
C ILE A 108 -12.96 -4.27 -5.15
N PRO A 109 -13.94 -3.45 -4.74
CA PRO A 109 -15.35 -3.76 -4.94
C PRO A 109 -15.73 -3.98 -6.41
N GLY A 110 -16.40 -5.12 -6.67
CA GLY A 110 -16.90 -5.46 -8.00
C GLY A 110 -15.86 -5.98 -8.98
N ALA A 111 -14.58 -6.09 -8.58
CA ALA A 111 -13.47 -6.56 -9.40
C ALA A 111 -13.47 -5.93 -10.81
N PRO A 112 -13.32 -4.59 -10.92
CA PRO A 112 -13.42 -3.88 -12.18
C PRO A 112 -12.31 -4.31 -13.14
N GLU A 113 -12.60 -4.26 -14.44
CA GLU A 113 -11.56 -4.35 -15.47
C GLU A 113 -10.58 -3.19 -15.35
N VAL A 114 -9.31 -3.46 -15.63
CA VAL A 114 -8.22 -2.51 -15.43
C VAL A 114 -7.89 -1.81 -16.74
N ASP A 115 -7.98 -0.48 -16.73
CA ASP A 115 -7.87 0.37 -17.89
C ASP A 115 -6.46 0.87 -18.18
N ARG A 116 -5.72 1.21 -17.13
CA ARG A 116 -4.41 1.86 -17.20
C ARG A 116 -3.42 1.15 -16.29
N GLY A 117 -2.85 1.85 -15.32
CA GLY A 117 -1.88 1.33 -14.38
C GLY A 117 -2.42 1.50 -12.98
N ILE A 118 -2.31 0.45 -12.18
CA ILE A 118 -2.70 0.47 -10.78
C ILE A 118 -1.62 1.18 -9.97
N ASN A 119 -2.03 2.19 -9.20
CA ASN A 119 -1.24 2.76 -8.12
C ASN A 119 -1.96 2.50 -6.80
N VAL A 120 -1.31 1.76 -5.90
CA VAL A 120 -1.79 1.59 -4.53
C VAL A 120 -1.14 2.64 -3.66
N VAL A 121 -1.94 3.37 -2.89
CA VAL A 121 -1.48 4.33 -1.92
C VAL A 121 -1.76 3.80 -0.52
N VAL A 122 -0.71 3.72 0.30
CA VAL A 122 -0.80 3.33 1.71
C VAL A 122 -0.61 4.58 2.57
N GLY A 123 -1.68 5.01 3.24
CA GLY A 123 -1.65 6.13 4.18
C GLY A 123 -1.23 5.66 5.57
N VAL A 124 -0.16 6.26 6.07
CA VAL A 124 0.37 6.00 7.42
C VAL A 124 0.17 7.22 8.31
N THR A 125 -0.16 6.99 9.58
CA THR A 125 -0.32 8.04 10.59
C THR A 125 0.60 7.80 11.79
N PHE A 126 1.01 8.89 12.43
CA PHE A 126 1.95 8.89 13.55
C PHE A 126 1.37 9.66 14.73
N ASP A 127 1.33 9.02 15.89
CA ASP A 127 0.65 9.58 17.06
C ASP A 127 1.38 10.83 17.60
N PRO A 128 0.67 11.90 18.02
CA PRO A 128 1.28 13.10 18.61
C PRO A 128 1.84 12.88 20.03
N GLY A 129 1.58 11.73 20.64
CA GLY A 129 2.05 11.37 21.99
C GLY A 129 3.19 10.35 21.98
N ALA A 130 3.91 10.22 20.87
CA ALA A 130 5.00 9.27 20.75
C ALA A 130 6.17 9.63 21.69
N PRO A 131 6.73 8.68 22.46
CA PRO A 131 7.87 8.95 23.34
C PRO A 131 9.18 9.20 22.56
N ASP A 132 9.28 8.66 21.34
CA ASP A 132 10.43 8.82 20.45
C ASP A 132 10.09 8.45 19.00
N ILE A 133 11.00 8.79 18.07
CA ILE A 133 10.89 8.48 16.64
C ILE A 133 10.84 6.97 16.36
N ARG A 134 11.51 6.13 17.17
CA ARG A 134 11.53 4.67 16.94
C ARG A 134 10.15 4.06 17.16
N SER A 135 9.34 4.66 18.03
CA SER A 135 7.96 4.25 18.26
C SER A 135 7.00 4.64 17.12
N MET A 136 7.40 5.58 16.26
CA MET A 136 6.67 6.07 15.07
C MET A 136 7.21 5.45 13.77
N GLN A 137 7.62 4.19 13.79
CA GLN A 137 8.11 3.50 12.59
C GLN A 137 7.02 2.68 11.91
N VAL A 138 6.97 2.79 10.58
CA VAL A 138 6.28 1.82 9.71
C VAL A 138 7.30 1.22 8.75
N GLU A 139 7.30 -0.10 8.64
CA GLU A 139 8.11 -0.85 7.69
C GLU A 139 7.19 -1.52 6.68
N ILE A 140 7.29 -1.16 5.40
CA ILE A 140 6.51 -1.81 4.35
C ILE A 140 7.44 -2.77 3.60
N VAL A 141 7.11 -4.06 3.64
CA VAL A 141 7.82 -5.14 2.94
C VAL A 141 7.43 -5.13 1.47
N GLY A 142 6.14 -4.96 1.19
CA GLY A 142 5.63 -4.87 -0.18
C GLY A 142 4.13 -4.70 -0.25
N VAL A 143 3.66 -4.45 -1.47
CA VAL A 143 2.25 -4.31 -1.83
C VAL A 143 2.00 -5.15 -3.07
N GLY A 144 0.93 -5.93 -3.03
CA GLY A 144 0.50 -6.80 -4.12
C GLY A 144 -0.92 -6.47 -4.57
N VAL A 145 -1.21 -6.73 -5.83
CA VAL A 145 -2.59 -6.71 -6.36
C VAL A 145 -2.87 -8.05 -7.02
N ASP A 146 -4.00 -8.64 -6.64
CA ASP A 146 -4.52 -9.86 -7.24
C ASP A 146 -5.33 -9.49 -8.49
N PHE A 147 -5.00 -10.15 -9.59
CA PHE A 147 -5.68 -9.99 -10.86
C PHE A 147 -6.28 -11.31 -11.35
N GLU A 148 -7.40 -11.22 -12.06
CA GLU A 148 -8.02 -12.31 -12.81
C GLU A 148 -8.08 -11.94 -14.30
N GLY A 149 -7.65 -12.83 -15.20
CA GLY A 149 -7.70 -12.65 -16.67
C GLY A 149 -8.15 -13.89 -17.44
#